data_AF-A0A8J6LZS7-F1
#
_entry.id   AF-A0A8J6LZS7-F1
#
_cell.length_a   1.000
_cell.length_b   1.000
_cell.length_c   1.000
_cell.angle_alpha   90.00
_cell.angle_beta   90.00
_cell.angle_gamma   90.00
#
_symmetry.space_group_name_H-M   'P 1'
#
loop_
_entity.id
_entity.type
_entity.pdbx_description
1 polymer ?
#
loop_
_entity_poly.entity_id
_entity_poly.type
_entity_poly.pdbx_seq_one_letter_code
_entity_poly.pdbx_strand_id
1 'polypeptide(L)'
;MRGNTPQLIFSATNALNKWLKADLPRLPVEPGKQAGVNTLSSGSDCLCWQVHIIDNRYQSYEKTIIACEANSRFTFFLPVEQRLSLQELTQILQMEWQAVLADTLEAYQIIPRSEIALLLSDLSELEFNPEWVRNTDLSINGHISDAGLWVTDTLSDRKLSQLTPELAAELAAYLNTQTRRIKQRKVKFVPLERLLGYCRDLSGKVREEEALHSAKIIKLSDYRRT
;
A
#
# COMPACT_ATOMS: atom_id res chain seq x y z
N MET A 1 7.26 9.97 -25.66
CA MET A 1 6.52 8.75 -25.29
C MET A 1 6.53 8.71 -23.78
N ARG A 2 5.35 8.72 -23.14
CA ARG A 2 5.24 8.66 -21.67
C ARG A 2 5.74 7.28 -21.23
N GLY A 3 6.75 7.24 -20.36
CA GLY A 3 7.06 6.02 -19.61
C GLY A 3 5.78 5.55 -18.93
N ASN A 4 5.58 4.25 -18.83
CA ASN A 4 4.30 3.69 -18.39
C ASN A 4 4.19 3.87 -16.87
N THR A 5 3.74 5.05 -16.44
CA THR A 5 3.54 5.45 -15.04
C THR A 5 2.69 4.39 -14.33
N PRO A 6 3.18 3.72 -13.28
CA PRO A 6 2.41 2.70 -12.59
C PRO A 6 1.15 3.31 -11.97
N GLN A 7 0.01 2.69 -12.23
CA GLN A 7 -1.28 3.14 -11.69
C GLN A 7 -1.37 2.78 -10.21
N LEU A 8 -1.79 3.72 -9.37
CA LEU A 8 -2.04 3.47 -7.96
C LEU A 8 -3.55 3.48 -7.72
N ILE A 9 -4.11 2.36 -7.28
CA ILE A 9 -5.55 2.25 -7.03
C ILE A 9 -5.80 2.07 -5.54
N PHE A 10 -6.54 3.01 -4.95
CA PHE A 10 -7.09 2.89 -3.61
C PHE A 10 -8.57 2.44 -3.69
N SER A 11 -8.82 1.24 -3.20
CA SER A 11 -10.15 0.65 -3.09
C SER A 11 -10.71 0.91 -1.69
N ALA A 12 -11.56 1.93 -1.57
CA ALA A 12 -12.29 2.19 -0.34
C ALA A 12 -13.40 1.15 -0.14
N THR A 13 -13.38 0.50 1.01
CA THR A 13 -14.53 -0.28 1.47
C THR A 13 -15.76 0.61 1.69
N ASN A 14 -16.96 0.01 1.74
CA ASN A 14 -18.18 0.76 2.02
C ASN A 14 -18.14 1.54 3.34
N ALA A 15 -17.47 1.00 4.37
CA ALA A 15 -17.30 1.65 5.66
C ALA A 15 -16.48 2.95 5.52
N LEU A 16 -15.32 2.86 4.86
CA LEU A 16 -14.45 4.01 4.63
C LEU A 16 -15.14 5.06 3.75
N ASN A 17 -15.76 4.65 2.64
CA ASN A 17 -16.45 5.58 1.75
C ASN A 17 -17.55 6.38 2.49
N LYS A 18 -18.32 5.71 3.35
CA LYS A 18 -19.33 6.36 4.19
C LYS A 18 -18.70 7.34 5.19
N TRP A 19 -17.63 6.93 5.87
CA TRP A 19 -16.93 7.78 6.83
C TRP A 19 -16.34 9.03 6.16
N LEU A 20 -15.71 8.87 5.00
CA LEU A 20 -15.18 9.97 4.19
C LEU A 20 -16.28 10.88 3.62
N LYS A 21 -17.55 10.45 3.62
CA LYS A 21 -18.66 11.11 2.89
C LYS A 21 -18.30 11.35 1.42
N ALA A 22 -17.56 10.40 0.83
CA ALA A 22 -17.14 10.47 -0.56
C ALA A 22 -18.17 9.79 -1.47
N ASP A 23 -18.31 10.27 -2.70
CA ASP A 23 -19.11 9.63 -3.74
C ASP A 23 -18.19 8.92 -4.74
N LEU A 24 -17.48 7.89 -4.26
CA LEU A 24 -16.52 7.17 -5.08
C LEU A 24 -17.24 6.28 -6.12
N PRO A 25 -16.72 6.22 -7.37
CA PRO A 25 -17.26 5.33 -8.38
C PRO A 25 -17.12 3.88 -7.93
N ARG A 26 -18.14 3.06 -8.18
CA ARG A 26 -18.02 1.62 -7.93
C ARG A 26 -17.11 1.01 -8.99
N LEU A 27 -16.23 0.11 -8.56
CA LEU A 27 -15.44 -0.66 -9.51
C LEU A 27 -16.42 -1.47 -10.41
N PRO A 28 -16.35 -1.30 -11.75
CA PRO A 28 -17.31 -1.90 -12.67
C PRO A 28 -17.22 -3.42 -12.63
N VAL A 29 -18.30 -4.08 -13.04
CA VAL A 29 -18.34 -5.54 -13.10
C VAL A 29 -19.17 -5.98 -14.30
N GLU A 30 -18.86 -7.17 -14.83
CA GLU A 30 -19.67 -7.82 -15.85
C GLU A 30 -21.15 -7.95 -15.41
N PRO A 31 -22.11 -7.84 -16.35
CA PRO A 31 -23.52 -8.05 -16.06
C PRO A 31 -23.75 -9.38 -15.33
N GLY A 32 -24.45 -9.33 -14.18
CA GLY A 32 -24.79 -10.52 -13.39
C GLY A 32 -23.87 -10.82 -12.21
N LYS A 33 -22.76 -10.09 -12.03
CA LYS A 33 -21.93 -10.17 -10.82
C LYS A 33 -22.21 -9.01 -9.86
N GLN A 34 -21.95 -9.22 -8.57
CA GLN A 34 -22.17 -8.20 -7.56
C GLN A 34 -21.12 -7.08 -7.69
N ALA A 35 -21.57 -5.89 -8.06
CA ALA A 35 -20.70 -4.72 -8.16
C ALA A 35 -20.09 -4.35 -6.80
N GLY A 36 -18.81 -3.98 -6.79
CA GLY A 36 -18.09 -3.56 -5.58
C GLY A 36 -17.63 -4.71 -4.68
N VAL A 37 -17.59 -5.95 -5.19
CA VAL A 37 -17.01 -7.13 -4.50
C VAL A 37 -16.05 -7.88 -5.46
N ASN A 38 -15.24 -7.13 -6.18
CA ASN A 38 -14.29 -7.66 -7.15
C ASN A 38 -12.93 -7.92 -6.50
N THR A 39 -12.21 -8.91 -7.04
CA THR A 39 -10.82 -9.17 -6.67
C THR A 39 -9.93 -8.04 -7.17
N LEU A 40 -9.09 -7.51 -6.29
CA LEU A 40 -8.03 -6.56 -6.64
C LEU A 40 -6.77 -7.35 -7.01
N SER A 41 -6.04 -6.87 -8.00
CA SER A 41 -4.79 -7.48 -8.43
C SER A 41 -3.75 -6.41 -8.68
N SER A 42 -2.70 -6.42 -7.89
CA SER A 42 -1.49 -5.65 -8.21
C SER A 42 -0.65 -6.44 -9.19
N GLY A 43 -0.16 -5.74 -10.20
CA GLY A 43 0.62 -6.27 -11.31
C GLY A 43 1.76 -5.32 -11.65
N SER A 44 2.45 -5.61 -12.75
CA SER A 44 3.71 -4.95 -13.11
C SER A 44 3.59 -3.46 -13.46
N ASP A 45 2.35 -2.97 -13.58
CA ASP A 45 1.90 -1.64 -13.99
C ASP A 45 0.84 -1.06 -13.04
N CYS A 46 0.42 -1.79 -12.00
CA CYS A 46 -0.64 -1.36 -11.10
C CYS A 46 -0.39 -1.82 -9.66
N LEU A 47 -0.47 -0.88 -8.72
CA LEU A 47 -0.41 -1.13 -7.28
C LEU A 47 -1.79 -0.86 -6.66
N CYS A 48 -2.45 -1.91 -6.20
CA CYS A 48 -3.79 -1.85 -5.62
C CYS A 48 -3.76 -2.01 -4.10
N TRP A 49 -4.48 -1.14 -3.40
CA TRP A 49 -4.67 -1.19 -1.95
C TRP A 49 -6.15 -1.27 -1.62
N GLN A 50 -6.53 -2.14 -0.69
CA GLN A 50 -7.84 -2.06 -0.04
C GLN A 50 -7.71 -1.25 1.25
N VAL A 51 -8.54 -0.23 1.38
CA VAL A 51 -8.52 0.69 2.52
C VAL A 51 -9.84 0.59 3.29
N HIS A 52 -9.71 0.30 4.58
CA HIS A 52 -10.82 0.11 5.51
C HIS A 52 -10.69 1.02 6.71
N ILE A 53 -11.78 1.22 7.44
CA ILE A 53 -11.78 1.95 8.70
C ILE A 53 -12.53 1.14 9.75
N ILE A 54 -11.97 1.07 10.95
CA ILE A 54 -12.58 0.46 12.11
C ILE A 54 -12.75 1.48 13.23
N ASP A 55 -13.75 1.26 14.08
CA ASP A 55 -13.82 1.93 15.36
C ASP A 55 -12.85 1.25 16.31
N ASN A 56 -12.05 2.03 17.05
CA ASN A 56 -11.11 1.46 18.03
C ASN A 56 -11.85 0.79 19.19
N ARG A 57 -13.02 1.34 19.54
CA ARG A 57 -13.99 0.80 20.49
C ARG A 57 -15.39 1.10 19.96
N TYR A 58 -16.40 0.36 20.42
CA TYR A 58 -17.77 0.58 19.96
C TYR A 58 -18.18 2.06 20.12
N GLN A 59 -18.53 2.72 19.00
CA GLN A 59 -18.91 4.13 18.92
C GLN A 59 -17.84 5.15 19.39
N SER A 60 -16.55 4.78 19.42
CA SER A 60 -15.49 5.74 19.75
C SER A 60 -15.30 6.80 18.66
N TYR A 61 -14.84 7.98 19.08
CA TYR A 61 -14.40 9.03 18.16
C TYR A 61 -13.11 8.62 17.45
N GLU A 62 -12.20 7.99 18.19
CA GLU A 62 -10.94 7.46 17.70
C GLU A 62 -11.19 6.24 16.81
N LYS A 63 -10.58 6.27 15.63
CA LYS A 63 -10.69 5.21 14.63
C LYS A 63 -9.30 4.87 14.11
N THR A 64 -9.21 3.74 13.44
CA THR A 64 -8.00 3.32 12.75
C THR A 64 -8.36 2.97 11.32
N ILE A 65 -7.70 3.63 10.37
CA ILE A 65 -7.71 3.22 8.98
C ILE A 65 -6.68 2.10 8.80
N ILE A 66 -7.08 1.04 8.10
CA ILE A 66 -6.24 -0.11 7.78
C ILE A 66 -6.11 -0.16 6.26
N ALA A 67 -4.88 -0.07 5.77
CA ALA A 67 -4.56 -0.21 4.35
C ALA A 67 -3.84 -1.53 4.12
N CYS A 68 -4.31 -2.34 3.18
CA CYS A 68 -3.73 -3.64 2.86
C CYS A 68 -3.52 -3.77 1.34
N GLU A 69 -2.28 -4.03 0.93
CA GLU A 69 -1.90 -4.19 -0.47
C GLU A 69 -2.43 -5.53 -1.03
N ALA A 70 -2.99 -5.50 -2.24
CA ALA A 70 -3.76 -6.61 -2.78
C ALA A 70 -2.97 -7.91 -2.99
N ASN A 71 -1.70 -7.82 -3.39
CA ASN A 71 -0.90 -8.98 -3.76
C ASN A 71 -0.04 -9.52 -2.61
N SER A 72 0.75 -8.65 -1.99
CA SER A 72 1.65 -8.91 -0.87
C SER A 72 0.92 -9.06 0.46
N ARG A 73 -0.28 -8.49 0.60
CA ARG A 73 -1.00 -8.37 1.89
C ARG A 73 -0.21 -7.56 2.92
N PHE A 74 0.75 -6.76 2.47
CA PHE A 74 1.43 -5.78 3.30
C PHE A 74 0.39 -4.81 3.86
N THR A 75 0.44 -4.60 5.17
CA THR A 75 -0.61 -3.87 5.90
C THR A 75 0.01 -2.79 6.76
N PHE A 76 -0.62 -1.61 6.78
CA PHE A 76 -0.25 -0.54 7.70
C PHE A 76 -1.49 0.17 8.25
N PHE A 77 -1.28 0.98 9.29
CA PHE A 77 -2.33 1.57 10.10
C PHE A 77 -2.20 3.09 10.16
N LEU A 78 -3.32 3.78 10.07
CA LEU A 78 -3.39 5.22 10.29
C LEU A 78 -4.39 5.50 11.42
N PRO A 79 -3.92 5.82 12.64
CA PRO A 79 -4.79 6.32 13.68
C PRO A 79 -5.39 7.66 13.27
N VAL A 80 -6.72 7.81 13.34
CA VAL A 80 -7.43 9.05 12.99
C VAL A 80 -8.44 9.43 14.06
N GLU A 81 -8.48 10.70 14.41
CA GLU A 81 -9.48 11.28 15.33
C GLU A 81 -10.56 12.07 14.59
N GLN A 82 -10.21 12.59 13.42
CA GLN A 82 -11.07 13.43 12.61
C GLN A 82 -11.18 12.89 11.19
N ARG A 83 -12.30 13.20 10.56
CA ARG A 83 -12.54 12.82 9.16
C ARG A 83 -11.59 13.58 8.25
N LEU A 84 -10.77 12.83 7.53
CA LEU A 84 -9.89 13.36 6.47
C LEU A 84 -10.70 13.61 5.19
N SER A 85 -10.28 14.61 4.42
CA SER A 85 -10.65 14.71 3.01
C SER A 85 -10.01 13.57 2.21
N LEU A 86 -10.58 13.28 1.04
CA LEU A 86 -10.02 12.26 0.15
C LEU A 86 -8.58 12.63 -0.29
N GLN A 87 -8.31 13.92 -0.50
CA GLN A 87 -7.00 14.41 -0.91
C GLN A 87 -5.95 14.21 0.19
N GLU A 88 -6.26 14.61 1.43
CA GLU A 88 -5.36 14.42 2.59
C GLU A 88 -5.06 12.94 2.80
N LEU A 89 -6.09 12.09 2.78
CA LEU A 89 -5.91 10.65 2.93
C LEU A 89 -5.05 10.07 1.80
N THR A 90 -5.21 10.54 0.56
CA THR A 90 -4.40 10.10 -0.57
C THR A 90 -2.92 10.41 -0.36
N GLN A 91 -2.61 11.65 0.04
CA GLN A 91 -1.24 12.08 0.30
C GLN A 91 -0.60 11.28 1.44
N ILE A 92 -1.32 11.11 2.55
CA ILE A 92 -0.85 10.31 3.69
C ILE A 92 -0.58 8.88 3.24
N LEU A 93 -1.54 8.23 2.57
CA LEU A 93 -1.36 6.84 2.13
C LEU A 93 -0.15 6.68 1.21
N GLN A 94 0.08 7.60 0.28
CA GLN A 94 1.22 7.55 -0.66
C GLN A 94 2.59 7.61 0.03
N MET A 95 2.70 8.33 1.14
CA MET A 95 3.93 8.44 1.93
C MET A 95 4.07 7.29 2.92
N GLU A 96 2.98 6.98 3.63
CA GLU A 96 3.02 6.08 4.79
C GLU A 96 3.45 4.67 4.41
N TRP A 97 2.98 4.13 3.28
CA TRP A 97 3.34 2.76 2.91
C TRP A 97 4.85 2.62 2.68
N GLN A 98 5.51 3.66 2.16
CA GLN A 98 6.95 3.69 1.92
C GLN A 98 7.73 3.80 3.24
N ALA A 99 7.27 4.67 4.14
CA ALA A 99 7.84 4.82 5.47
C ALA A 99 7.76 3.50 6.26
N VAL A 100 6.58 2.88 6.33
CA VAL A 100 6.39 1.61 7.04
C VAL A 100 7.20 0.48 6.40
N LEU A 101 7.34 0.47 5.07
CA LEU A 101 8.23 -0.48 4.39
C LEU A 101 9.68 -0.29 4.85
N ALA A 102 10.20 0.94 4.82
CA ALA A 102 11.56 1.25 5.24
C ALA A 102 11.82 0.88 6.71
N ASP A 103 10.93 1.30 7.60
CA ASP A 103 11.03 1.02 9.04
C ASP A 103 11.02 -0.48 9.31
N THR A 104 10.17 -1.24 8.59
CA THR A 104 10.12 -2.69 8.73
C THR A 104 11.41 -3.36 8.22
N LEU A 105 11.92 -2.93 7.06
CA LEU A 105 13.17 -3.46 6.50
C LEU A 105 14.36 -3.22 7.43
N GLU A 106 14.41 -2.02 8.03
CA GLU A 106 15.46 -1.63 8.97
C GLU A 106 15.34 -2.39 10.29
N ALA A 107 14.16 -2.42 10.91
CA ALA A 107 13.94 -3.05 12.20
C ALA A 107 14.28 -4.56 12.18
N TYR A 108 14.01 -5.23 11.05
CA TYR A 108 14.26 -6.65 10.88
C TYR A 108 15.56 -6.96 10.12
N GLN A 109 16.35 -5.94 9.77
CA GLN A 109 17.64 -6.06 9.08
C GLN A 109 17.57 -6.94 7.81
N ILE A 110 16.49 -6.82 7.05
CA ILE A 110 16.24 -7.66 5.86
C ILE A 110 17.23 -7.34 4.75
N ILE A 111 17.58 -6.06 4.60
CA ILE A 111 18.57 -5.56 3.65
C ILE A 111 19.40 -4.44 4.31
N PRO A 112 20.63 -4.15 3.83
CA PRO A 112 21.45 -3.06 4.33
C PRO A 112 20.76 -1.69 4.22
N ARG A 113 20.99 -0.79 5.19
CA ARG A 113 20.44 0.59 5.18
C ARG A 113 20.71 1.35 3.89
N SER A 114 21.88 1.15 3.27
CA SER A 114 22.22 1.75 1.97
C SER A 114 21.31 1.26 0.84
N GLU A 115 20.90 -0.02 0.86
CA GLU A 115 19.94 -0.55 -0.11
C GLU A 115 18.53 -0.04 0.16
N ILE A 116 18.13 0.16 1.43
CA ILE A 116 16.86 0.79 1.78
C ILE A 116 16.81 2.22 1.22
N ALA A 117 17.86 3.01 1.48
CA ALA A 117 17.94 4.39 0.98
C ALA A 117 17.87 4.46 -0.55
N LEU A 118 18.57 3.54 -1.23
CA LEU A 118 18.53 3.44 -2.68
C LEU A 118 17.14 3.07 -3.20
N LEU A 119 16.48 2.08 -2.58
CA LEU A 119 15.11 1.68 -2.90
C LEU A 119 14.13 2.85 -2.74
N LEU A 120 14.21 3.59 -1.63
CA LEU A 120 13.35 4.75 -1.38
C LEU A 120 13.60 5.88 -2.39
N SER A 121 14.86 6.10 -2.78
CA SER A 121 15.19 7.05 -3.84
C SER A 121 14.49 6.67 -5.13
N ASP A 122 14.63 5.42 -5.58
CA ASP A 122 13.98 4.94 -6.81
C ASP A 122 12.44 5.05 -6.72
N LEU A 123 11.85 4.71 -5.55
CA LEU A 123 10.40 4.78 -5.35
C LEU A 123 9.88 6.23 -5.33
N SER A 124 10.69 7.18 -4.86
CA SER A 124 10.31 8.61 -4.84
C SER A 124 10.25 9.24 -6.22
N GLU A 125 10.96 8.67 -7.19
CA GLU A 125 10.94 9.10 -8.60
C GLU A 125 9.74 8.52 -9.36
N LEU A 126 9.05 7.52 -8.79
CA LEU A 126 7.80 7.03 -9.35
C LEU A 126 6.70 8.06 -9.14
N GLU A 127 6.31 8.71 -10.23
CA GLU A 127 5.02 9.39 -10.27
C GLU A 127 3.92 8.33 -10.17
N PHE A 128 3.11 8.36 -9.12
CA PHE A 128 1.88 7.57 -9.08
C PHE A 128 0.72 8.48 -9.46
N ASN A 129 -0.18 7.99 -10.32
CA ASN A 129 -1.48 8.64 -10.52
C ASN A 129 -2.53 7.91 -9.66
N PRO A 130 -2.85 8.42 -8.45
CA PRO A 130 -3.78 7.75 -7.55
C PRO A 130 -5.22 7.87 -8.05
N GLU A 131 -5.88 6.72 -8.16
CA GLU A 131 -7.31 6.62 -8.45
C GLU A 131 -8.05 5.97 -7.28
N TRP A 132 -9.27 6.45 -7.03
CA TRP A 132 -10.12 5.89 -5.99
C TRP A 132 -11.35 5.20 -6.56
N VAL A 133 -11.61 4.01 -6.04
CA VAL A 133 -12.83 3.24 -6.34
C VAL A 133 -13.46 2.73 -5.05
N ARG A 134 -14.77 2.51 -5.10
CA ARG A 134 -15.50 1.80 -4.05
C ARG A 134 -15.57 0.31 -4.40
N ASN A 135 -14.91 -0.51 -3.60
CA ASN A 135 -14.87 -1.97 -3.75
C ASN A 135 -14.48 -2.66 -2.42
N THR A 136 -14.88 -3.92 -2.26
CA THR A 136 -14.48 -4.78 -1.12
C THR A 136 -14.12 -6.17 -1.64
N ASP A 137 -12.84 -6.40 -1.87
CA ASP A 137 -12.27 -7.71 -2.14
C ASP A 137 -12.31 -8.57 -0.87
N LEU A 138 -13.16 -9.60 -0.89
CA LEU A 138 -13.33 -10.53 0.23
C LEU A 138 -12.06 -11.33 0.55
N SER A 139 -11.19 -11.56 -0.44
CA SER A 139 -9.94 -12.27 -0.23
C SER A 139 -8.96 -11.45 0.61
N ILE A 140 -9.01 -10.12 0.51
CA ILE A 140 -8.20 -9.18 1.31
C ILE A 140 -8.92 -8.86 2.62
N ASN A 141 -10.26 -8.78 2.60
CA ASN A 141 -11.06 -8.40 3.77
C ASN A 141 -10.82 -9.30 4.99
N GLY A 142 -10.54 -10.59 4.78
CA GLY A 142 -10.14 -11.49 5.86
C GLY A 142 -8.85 -11.06 6.59
N HIS A 143 -7.86 -10.56 5.86
CA HIS A 143 -6.61 -10.05 6.44
C HIS A 143 -6.79 -8.70 7.13
N ILE A 144 -7.63 -7.82 6.57
CA ILE A 144 -8.00 -6.55 7.21
C ILE A 144 -8.75 -6.81 8.51
N SER A 145 -9.67 -7.79 8.53
CA SER A 145 -10.42 -8.14 9.74
C SER A 145 -9.50 -8.67 10.84
N ASP A 146 -8.56 -9.56 10.48
CA ASP A 146 -7.52 -10.07 11.37
C ASP A 146 -6.63 -8.93 11.91
N ALA A 147 -6.14 -8.05 11.03
CA ALA A 147 -5.38 -6.87 11.43
C ALA A 147 -6.18 -5.94 12.35
N GLY A 148 -7.49 -5.79 12.12
CA GLY A 148 -8.37 -5.01 12.99
C GLY A 148 -8.48 -5.58 14.40
N LEU A 149 -8.53 -6.91 14.54
CA LEU A 149 -8.48 -7.57 15.86
C LEU A 149 -7.17 -7.26 16.58
N TRP A 150 -6.04 -7.35 15.89
CA TRP A 150 -4.75 -6.96 16.46
C TRP A 150 -4.72 -5.53 16.96
N VAL A 151 -5.33 -4.58 16.23
CA VAL A 151 -5.49 -3.20 16.69
C VAL A 151 -6.31 -3.15 17.98
N THR A 152 -7.50 -3.75 18.00
CA THR A 152 -8.39 -3.74 19.17
C THR A 152 -7.74 -4.38 20.40
N ASP A 153 -7.09 -5.53 20.24
CA ASP A 153 -6.42 -6.26 21.31
C ASP A 153 -5.24 -5.45 21.86
N THR A 154 -4.40 -4.89 20.97
CA THR A 154 -3.26 -4.05 21.37
C THR A 154 -3.71 -2.83 22.18
N LEU A 155 -4.80 -2.17 21.75
CA LEU A 155 -5.36 -1.02 22.46
C LEU A 155 -5.94 -1.41 23.82
N SER A 156 -6.62 -2.55 23.88
CA SER A 156 -7.17 -3.09 25.13
C SER A 156 -6.05 -3.41 26.13
N ASP A 157 -5.04 -4.16 25.69
CA ASP A 157 -3.93 -4.62 26.53
C ASP A 157 -3.09 -3.45 27.07
N ARG A 158 -2.83 -2.45 26.23
CA ARG A 158 -2.08 -1.24 26.63
C ARG A 158 -2.96 -0.16 27.26
N LYS A 159 -4.28 -0.39 27.38
CA LYS A 159 -5.28 0.56 27.89
C LYS A 159 -5.28 1.91 27.15
N LEU A 160 -5.02 1.89 25.85
CA LEU A 160 -4.99 3.06 24.98
C LEU A 160 -6.32 3.22 24.23
N SER A 161 -6.76 4.45 23.97
CA SER A 161 -7.93 4.72 23.10
C SER A 161 -7.58 4.68 21.62
N GLN A 162 -6.30 4.86 21.28
CA GLN A 162 -5.79 4.92 19.92
C GLN A 162 -4.32 4.48 19.86
N LEU A 163 -3.89 4.03 18.68
CA LEU A 163 -2.49 3.71 18.43
C LEU A 163 -1.68 5.01 18.38
N THR A 164 -0.53 5.04 19.04
CA THR A 164 0.48 6.06 18.73
C THR A 164 1.13 5.74 17.37
N PRO A 165 1.78 6.70 16.70
CA PRO A 165 2.51 6.44 15.46
C PRO A 165 3.54 5.31 15.62
N GLU A 166 4.27 5.29 16.74
CA GLU A 166 5.28 4.26 17.02
C GLU A 166 4.63 2.88 17.15
N LEU A 167 3.51 2.79 17.86
CA LEU A 167 2.79 1.53 18.06
C LEU A 167 2.14 1.03 16.77
N ALA A 168 1.65 1.94 15.93
CA ALA A 168 1.15 1.62 14.60
C ALA A 168 2.26 1.03 13.71
N ALA A 169 3.45 1.64 13.72
CA ALA A 169 4.62 1.15 12.98
C ALA A 169 5.10 -0.20 13.51
N GLU A 170 5.24 -0.36 14.84
CA GLU A 170 5.61 -1.63 15.49
C GLU A 170 4.66 -2.76 15.11
N LEU A 171 3.34 -2.51 15.21
CA LEU A 171 2.33 -3.50 14.91
C LEU A 171 2.32 -3.86 13.41
N ALA A 172 2.44 -2.88 12.53
CA ALA A 172 2.56 -3.10 11.10
C ALA A 172 3.80 -3.96 10.78
N ALA A 173 4.95 -3.61 11.33
CA ALA A 173 6.21 -4.33 11.13
C ALA A 173 6.12 -5.78 11.62
N TYR A 174 5.53 -6.01 12.79
CA TYR A 174 5.25 -7.34 13.30
C TYR A 174 4.35 -8.14 12.34
N LEU A 175 3.22 -7.57 11.91
CA LEU A 175 2.26 -8.25 11.03
C LEU A 175 2.78 -8.52 9.61
N ASN A 176 3.70 -7.69 9.13
CA ASN A 176 4.29 -7.81 7.79
C ASN A 176 5.46 -8.79 7.74
N THR A 177 6.01 -9.20 8.88
CA THR A 177 7.06 -10.22 8.99
C THR A 177 6.50 -11.61 9.31
N GLN A 178 5.22 -11.71 9.69
CA GLN A 178 4.58 -13.00 9.90
C GLN A 178 4.30 -13.74 8.58
N THR A 179 4.52 -15.05 8.59
CA THR A 179 4.15 -15.91 7.46
C THR A 179 2.62 -15.97 7.33
N ARG A 180 2.11 -15.58 6.16
CA ARG A 180 0.68 -15.64 5.82
C ARG A 180 0.39 -16.75 4.82
N ARG A 181 -0.88 -17.16 4.76
CA ARG A 181 -1.37 -18.21 3.85
C ARG A 181 -2.62 -17.76 3.12
N ILE A 182 -2.65 -17.93 1.80
CA ILE A 182 -3.88 -17.79 1.02
C ILE A 182 -4.62 -19.12 1.03
N LYS A 183 -5.85 -19.13 1.58
CA LYS A 183 -6.66 -20.36 1.78
C LYS A 183 -6.80 -21.21 0.52
N GLN A 184 -6.98 -20.56 -0.65
CA GLN A 184 -7.22 -21.26 -1.92
C GLN A 184 -5.96 -21.89 -2.53
N ARG A 185 -4.78 -21.28 -2.37
CA ARG A 185 -3.55 -21.74 -3.05
C ARG A 185 -2.60 -22.54 -2.14
N LYS A 186 -2.84 -22.57 -0.83
CA LYS A 186 -1.94 -23.14 0.20
C LYS A 186 -0.50 -22.58 0.17
N VAL A 187 -0.25 -21.51 -0.58
CA VAL A 187 1.05 -20.84 -0.65
C VAL A 187 1.26 -20.05 0.64
N LYS A 188 2.41 -20.27 1.27
CA LYS A 188 2.93 -19.46 2.36
C LYS A 188 3.79 -18.34 1.79
N PHE A 189 3.71 -17.15 2.35
CA PHE A 189 4.55 -16.01 1.97
C PHE A 189 4.67 -15.05 3.15
N VAL A 190 5.72 -14.23 3.15
CA VAL A 190 5.88 -13.11 4.08
C VAL A 190 5.49 -11.82 3.34
N PRO A 191 4.55 -11.01 3.87
CA PRO A 191 4.10 -9.79 3.20
C PRO A 191 5.23 -8.82 2.84
N LEU A 192 6.16 -8.60 3.77
CA LEU A 192 7.32 -7.74 3.58
C LEU A 192 8.18 -8.17 2.38
N GLU A 193 8.58 -9.43 2.33
CA GLU A 193 9.40 -9.97 1.24
C GLU A 193 8.70 -9.85 -0.12
N ARG A 194 7.38 -10.08 -0.12
CA ARG A 194 6.58 -10.02 -1.34
C ARG A 194 6.40 -8.60 -1.87
N LEU A 195 6.21 -7.62 -0.99
CA LEU A 195 6.18 -6.21 -1.37
C LEU A 195 7.57 -5.73 -1.79
N LEU A 196 8.64 -6.12 -1.08
CA LEU A 196 10.01 -5.79 -1.45
C LEU A 196 10.36 -6.30 -2.85
N GLY A 197 10.00 -7.54 -3.18
CA GLY A 197 10.17 -8.08 -4.52
C GLY A 197 9.46 -7.24 -5.58
N TYR A 198 8.21 -6.84 -5.31
CA TYR A 198 7.45 -5.96 -6.18
C TYR A 198 8.12 -4.59 -6.38
N CYS A 199 8.58 -3.94 -5.30
CA CYS A 199 9.26 -2.66 -5.38
C CYS A 199 10.57 -2.77 -6.17
N ARG A 200 11.34 -3.85 -6.00
CA ARG A 200 12.55 -4.10 -6.78
C ARG A 200 12.27 -4.27 -8.27
N ASP A 201 11.19 -4.98 -8.62
CA ASP A 201 10.77 -5.13 -10.02
C ASP A 201 10.36 -3.78 -10.63
N LEU A 202 9.69 -2.91 -9.86
CA LEU A 202 9.36 -1.56 -10.30
C LEU A 202 10.60 -0.70 -10.50
N SER A 203 11.49 -0.63 -9.51
CA SER A 203 12.73 0.16 -9.57
C SER A 203 13.68 -0.31 -10.68
N GLY A 204 13.75 -1.62 -10.93
CA GLY A 204 14.55 -2.18 -12.02
C GLY A 204 14.12 -1.65 -13.39
N LYS A 205 12.80 -1.57 -13.63
CA LYS A 205 12.25 -1.02 -14.88
C LYS A 205 12.60 0.46 -15.07
N VAL A 206 12.53 1.27 -14.02
CA VAL A 206 12.90 2.70 -14.08
C VAL A 206 14.34 2.86 -14.57
N ARG A 207 15.27 2.12 -13.96
CA ARG A 207 16.69 2.18 -14.31
C ARG A 207 16.97 1.71 -15.74
N GLU A 208 16.27 0.69 -16.22
CA GLU A 208 16.37 0.24 -17.60
C GLU A 208 15.89 1.32 -18.58
N GLU A 209 14.75 1.97 -18.30
CA GLU A 209 14.22 3.06 -19.12
C GLU A 209 15.18 4.27 -19.16
N GLU A 210 15.76 4.64 -18.02
CA GLU A 210 16.77 5.72 -17.92
C GLU A 210 18.06 5.39 -18.67
N ALA A 211 18.55 4.15 -18.58
CA ALA A 211 19.72 3.71 -19.31
C ALA A 211 19.49 3.74 -20.83
N LEU A 212 18.31 3.26 -21.27
CA LEU A 212 17.86 3.35 -22.67
C LEU A 212 17.71 4.80 -23.14
N HIS A 213 17.23 5.70 -22.28
CA HIS A 213 17.13 7.12 -22.60
C HIS A 213 18.50 7.77 -22.72
N SER A 214 19.39 7.53 -21.74
CA SER A 214 20.76 8.05 -21.71
C SER A 214 21.59 7.56 -22.90
N ALA A 215 21.37 6.33 -23.36
CA ALA A 215 22.01 5.78 -24.55
C ALA A 215 21.52 6.42 -25.86
N LYS A 216 20.33 7.03 -25.88
CA LYS A 216 19.76 7.73 -27.04
C LYS A 216 20.17 9.21 -27.10
N ILE A 217 20.82 9.74 -26.07
CA ILE A 217 21.36 11.11 -26.06
C ILE A 217 22.69 11.09 -26.83
N ILE A 218 22.69 11.67 -28.04
CA ILE A 218 23.91 11.89 -28.83
C ILE A 218 24.87 12.74 -28.00
N LYS A 219 26.07 12.24 -27.73
CA LYS A 219 27.08 13.00 -27.00
C LYS A 219 27.64 14.07 -27.94
N LEU A 220 27.83 15.29 -27.43
CA LEU A 220 28.46 16.40 -28.19
C LEU A 220 29.85 16.04 -28.75
N SER A 221 30.52 15.02 -28.20
CA SER A 221 31.74 14.41 -28.76
C SER A 221 31.55 13.80 -30.15
N ASP A 222 30.33 13.34 -30.46
CA ASP A 222 30.00 12.64 -31.69
C ASP A 222 29.77 13.62 -32.86
N TYR A 223 29.71 14.92 -32.58
CA TYR A 223 29.53 16.00 -33.55
C TYR A 223 30.85 16.60 -34.08
N ARG A 224 32.01 16.17 -33.58
CA ARG A 224 33.33 16.64 -34.06
C ARG A 224 33.96 15.68 -35.07
N ARG A 225 33.28 15.45 -36.20
CA ARG A 225 33.91 15.00 -37.45
C ARG A 225 33.10 15.46 -38.66
N THR A 226 33.40 16.67 -39.12
CA THR A 226 33.42 17.05 -40.54
C THR A 226 34.28 18.29 -40.71
#